data_AF-A0A3S8RQK6-F1
#
_entry.id   AF-A0A3S8RQK6-F1
#
_cell.length_a   1.000
_cell.length_b   1.000
_cell.length_c   1.000
_cell.angle_alpha   90.00
_cell.angle_beta   90.00
_cell.angle_gamma   90.00
#
_symmetry.space_group_name_H-M   'P 1'
#
loop_
_entity.id
_entity.type
_entity.pdbx_description
1 polymer ?
#
loop_
_entity_poly.entity_id
_entity_poly.type
_entity_poly.pdbx_seq_one_letter_code
_entity_poly.pdbx_strand_id
1 'polypeptide(L)'
;MTRFMMLFIAIGLVLVGCSQDQIKGNNPKEAPVVSGDSSADRALNTEVARSAEQKLLPEYVAKNESGLSDQDFETAYEMCVKALSDYYKAVWNGSDIEMDTLIENDHLKQYTQQKIQSQYDVHIKHNLTDDLVQDIEIGAWEVEYKDDVNGGYLYFNLPVQINMTVGGYGEVTEFLVRNVNGKLVIVDWYTGAKDSYDFMVRGANLTINNPDIWNDSEWVKKLDHMTDEF
;
A
#
# COMPACT_ATOMS: atom_id res chain seq x y z
N MET A 1 10.95 23.62 -26.74
CA MET A 1 9.51 23.37 -26.96
C MET A 1 9.24 21.94 -26.56
N THR A 2 8.96 21.71 -25.29
CA THR A 2 8.63 20.40 -24.74
C THR A 2 7.20 20.06 -25.11
N ARG A 3 7.00 18.88 -25.69
CA ARG A 3 5.70 18.36 -26.11
C ARG A 3 4.98 17.85 -24.86
N PHE A 4 3.86 18.50 -24.54
CA PHE A 4 2.89 18.03 -23.55
C PHE A 4 2.19 16.79 -24.12
N MET A 5 2.28 15.65 -23.44
CA MET A 5 1.51 14.45 -23.79
C MET A 5 0.71 14.03 -22.57
N MET A 6 -0.56 14.47 -22.50
CA MET A 6 -1.55 13.92 -21.57
C MET A 6 -2.14 12.66 -22.22
N LEU A 7 -2.07 11.51 -21.55
CA LEU A 7 -2.71 10.28 -21.99
C LEU A 7 -3.84 9.95 -21.01
N PHE A 8 -5.10 10.05 -21.46
CA PHE A 8 -6.26 9.64 -20.68
C PHE A 8 -6.62 8.20 -21.04
N ILE A 9 -6.48 7.27 -20.11
CA ILE A 9 -6.94 5.88 -20.28
C ILE A 9 -8.35 5.77 -19.70
N ALA A 10 -9.36 5.71 -20.57
CA ALA A 10 -10.74 5.44 -20.19
C ALA A 10 -11.06 3.95 -20.41
N ILE A 11 -11.13 3.17 -19.34
CA ILE A 11 -11.57 1.77 -19.40
C ILE A 11 -13.09 1.73 -19.30
N GLY A 12 -13.74 1.28 -20.37
CA GLY A 12 -15.19 1.12 -20.45
C GLY A 12 -15.68 -0.07 -19.61
N LEU A 13 -16.57 0.20 -18.66
CA LEU A 13 -17.27 -0.80 -17.85
C LEU A 13 -18.19 -1.64 -18.74
N VAL A 14 -17.91 -2.95 -18.85
CA VAL A 14 -18.83 -3.92 -19.43
C VAL A 14 -19.62 -4.56 -18.29
N LEU A 15 -20.88 -4.15 -18.15
CA LEU A 15 -21.84 -4.78 -17.24
C LEU A 15 -22.25 -6.14 -17.79
N VAL A 16 -21.87 -7.24 -17.12
CA VAL A 16 -22.46 -8.56 -17.34
C VAL A 16 -23.10 -9.02 -16.05
N GLY A 17 -24.42 -9.24 -16.13
CA GLY A 17 -25.31 -9.46 -15.00
C GLY A 17 -25.20 -10.83 -14.34
N CYS A 18 -25.66 -10.85 -13.09
CA CYS A 18 -25.75 -11.99 -12.19
C CYS A 18 -26.61 -13.14 -12.74
N SER A 19 -26.19 -14.37 -12.50
CA SER A 19 -27.12 -15.49 -12.32
C SER A 19 -26.67 -16.33 -11.13
N GLN A 20 -27.53 -16.41 -10.11
CA GLN A 20 -27.41 -17.36 -9.00
C GLN A 20 -27.83 -18.75 -9.49
N ASP A 21 -27.12 -19.78 -9.06
CA ASP A 21 -27.72 -21.09 -8.86
C ASP A 21 -27.24 -21.69 -7.53
N GLN A 22 -28.20 -21.97 -6.66
CA GLN A 22 -28.03 -22.72 -5.42
C GLN A 22 -27.99 -24.22 -5.72
N ILE A 23 -27.04 -24.96 -5.16
CA ILE A 23 -27.22 -26.40 -4.92
C ILE A 23 -26.90 -26.73 -3.46
N LYS A 24 -27.93 -27.24 -2.78
CA LYS A 24 -27.94 -27.80 -1.43
C LYS A 24 -27.35 -29.21 -1.42
N GLY A 25 -26.58 -29.50 -0.37
CA GLY A 25 -26.69 -30.69 0.49
C GLY A 25 -26.23 -32.05 -0.05
N ASN A 26 -25.25 -32.67 0.63
CA ASN A 26 -25.51 -33.75 1.62
C ASN A 26 -24.20 -34.40 2.10
N ASN A 27 -24.02 -34.45 3.42
CA ASN A 27 -23.11 -35.36 4.12
C ASN A 27 -23.70 -36.79 4.16
N PRO A 28 -22.83 -37.81 4.34
CA PRO A 28 -23.12 -38.79 5.39
C PRO A 28 -21.92 -39.14 6.30
N LYS A 29 -22.29 -39.65 7.47
CA LYS A 29 -21.55 -39.94 8.71
C LYS A 29 -20.66 -41.20 8.69
N GLU A 30 -19.55 -41.10 9.42
CA GLU A 30 -18.93 -41.99 10.45
C GLU A 30 -18.65 -43.51 10.26
N ALA A 31 -17.35 -43.83 10.46
CA ALA A 31 -16.71 -44.82 11.39
C ALA A 31 -16.86 -46.35 11.12
N PRO A 32 -15.85 -47.23 11.45
CA PRO A 32 -15.21 -47.32 12.77
C PRO A 32 -13.70 -47.67 12.86
N VAL A 33 -13.23 -47.53 14.11
CA VAL A 33 -11.94 -47.77 14.78
C VAL A 33 -11.47 -49.24 14.76
N VAL A 34 -10.15 -49.51 14.64
CA VAL A 34 -9.43 -50.54 15.42
C VAL A 34 -7.97 -50.12 15.71
N SER A 35 -7.57 -50.40 16.95
CA SER A 35 -6.34 -50.10 17.69
C SER A 35 -5.11 -50.96 17.33
N GLY A 36 -3.91 -50.44 17.58
CA GLY A 36 -2.66 -51.19 17.58
C GLY A 36 -1.53 -50.39 18.23
N ASP A 37 -1.13 -50.82 19.43
CA ASP A 37 -0.27 -50.12 20.38
C ASP A 37 1.21 -50.55 20.27
N SER A 38 2.08 -49.76 20.89
CA SER A 38 3.43 -50.07 21.40
C SER A 38 4.71 -49.70 20.62
N SER A 39 5.53 -48.96 21.37
CA SER A 39 6.98 -49.10 21.58
C SER A 39 7.90 -48.07 20.95
N ALA A 40 8.57 -47.38 21.88
CA ALA A 40 9.54 -46.31 21.76
C ALA A 40 10.90 -46.69 21.12
N ASP A 41 11.60 -45.59 20.79
CA ASP A 41 13.04 -45.37 20.71
C ASP A 41 13.85 -45.92 19.51
N ARG A 42 14.24 -44.99 18.63
CA ARG A 42 15.65 -44.58 18.51
C ARG A 42 15.83 -43.29 17.71
N ALA A 43 16.59 -42.39 18.30
CA ALA A 43 17.04 -41.11 17.77
C ALA A 43 17.79 -41.24 16.43
N LEU A 44 17.57 -40.28 15.54
CA LEU A 44 18.58 -39.80 14.61
C LEU A 44 18.40 -38.29 14.41
N ASN A 45 19.41 -37.56 14.84
CA ASN A 45 19.60 -36.15 14.56
C ASN A 45 19.73 -35.97 13.05
N THR A 46 18.81 -35.24 12.43
CA THR A 46 19.04 -34.62 11.14
C THR A 46 18.63 -33.17 11.26
N GLU A 47 19.66 -32.34 11.22
CA GLU A 47 19.66 -30.91 11.00
C GLU A 47 18.48 -30.46 10.13
N VAL A 48 17.45 -29.92 10.79
CA VAL A 48 16.44 -29.11 10.10
C VAL A 48 17.13 -27.80 9.80
N ALA A 49 17.90 -27.78 8.70
CA ALA A 49 18.21 -26.57 8.00
C ALA A 49 16.88 -25.83 7.86
N ARG A 50 16.74 -24.71 8.58
CA ARG A 50 15.69 -23.74 8.34
C ARG A 50 15.90 -23.26 6.92
N SER A 51 15.31 -23.95 5.95
CA SER A 51 14.95 -23.39 4.67
C SER A 51 13.87 -22.36 4.98
N ALA A 52 14.31 -21.21 5.51
CA ALA A 52 13.60 -19.99 5.27
C ALA A 52 13.70 -19.81 3.76
N GLU A 53 12.68 -20.30 3.06
CA GLU A 53 12.37 -19.86 1.72
C GLU A 53 12.22 -18.35 1.87
N GLN A 54 13.30 -17.65 1.52
CA GLN A 54 13.37 -16.21 1.54
C GLN A 54 12.30 -15.79 0.54
N LYS A 55 11.12 -15.42 1.05
CA LYS A 55 10.00 -14.98 0.25
C LYS A 55 10.52 -13.76 -0.50
N LEU A 56 10.92 -13.96 -1.76
CA LEU A 56 11.39 -12.89 -2.63
C LEU A 56 10.25 -11.90 -2.70
N LEU A 57 10.42 -10.80 -1.99
CA LEU A 57 9.45 -9.72 -2.00
C LEU A 57 9.41 -9.18 -3.44
N PRO A 58 8.23 -8.88 -3.98
CA PRO A 58 8.14 -8.30 -5.32
C PRO A 58 8.95 -7.00 -5.33
N GLU A 59 9.97 -6.97 -6.17
CA GLU A 59 10.78 -5.78 -6.38
C GLU A 59 10.18 -5.00 -7.55
N TYR A 60 9.83 -3.74 -7.32
CA TYR A 60 9.29 -2.85 -8.35
C TYR A 60 10.45 -2.32 -9.18
N VAL A 61 10.87 -3.10 -10.18
CA VAL A 61 12.04 -2.79 -11.00
C VAL A 61 11.67 -1.83 -12.14
N ALA A 62 12.47 -0.78 -12.32
CA ALA A 62 12.37 0.11 -13.45
C ALA A 62 12.84 -0.60 -14.74
N LYS A 63 12.22 -0.29 -15.88
CA LYS A 63 12.60 -0.84 -17.19
C LYS A 63 14.02 -0.47 -17.61
N ASN A 64 14.51 0.67 -17.13
CA ASN A 64 15.86 1.13 -17.35
C ASN A 64 16.48 1.56 -16.02
N GLU A 65 17.63 1.00 -15.66
CA GLU A 65 18.33 1.37 -14.42
C GLU A 65 18.74 2.85 -14.38
N SER A 66 18.92 3.49 -15.54
CA SER A 66 19.44 4.86 -15.65
C SER A 66 18.41 5.97 -15.53
N GLY A 67 17.11 5.66 -15.43
CA GLY A 67 16.09 6.69 -15.26
C GLY A 67 14.66 6.21 -15.45
N LEU A 68 13.70 7.09 -15.21
CA LEU A 68 12.28 6.83 -15.45
C LEU A 68 11.93 6.95 -16.95
N SER A 69 10.91 6.21 -17.35
CA SER A 69 10.32 6.23 -18.67
C SER A 69 8.81 5.98 -18.59
N ASP A 70 8.10 6.27 -19.68
CA ASP A 70 6.65 5.98 -19.79
C ASP A 70 6.34 4.48 -19.59
N GLN A 71 7.32 3.59 -19.77
CA GLN A 71 7.16 2.16 -19.57
C GLN A 71 7.16 1.75 -18.09
N ASP A 72 7.54 2.66 -17.19
CA ASP A 72 7.56 2.45 -15.75
C ASP A 72 6.21 2.81 -15.10
N PHE A 73 5.29 3.45 -15.83
CA PHE A 73 4.04 3.96 -15.27
C PHE A 73 3.16 2.86 -14.71
N GLU A 74 2.99 1.74 -15.43
CA GLU A 74 2.18 0.60 -14.97
C GLU A 74 2.75 0.00 -13.69
N THR A 75 4.07 -0.22 -13.63
CA THR A 75 4.74 -0.81 -12.46
C THR A 75 4.72 0.14 -11.26
N ALA A 76 4.92 1.44 -11.48
CA ALA A 76 4.79 2.45 -10.43
C ALA A 76 3.33 2.58 -9.94
N TYR A 77 2.35 2.47 -10.83
CA TYR A 77 0.94 2.43 -10.49
C TYR A 77 0.62 1.22 -9.61
N GLU A 78 1.01 0.01 -10.02
CA GLU A 78 0.83 -1.21 -9.23
C GLU A 78 1.45 -1.10 -7.83
N MET A 79 2.63 -0.47 -7.72
CA MET A 79 3.28 -0.18 -6.44
C MET A 79 2.43 0.75 -5.57
N CYS A 80 1.94 1.86 -6.12
CA CYS A 80 1.11 2.83 -5.39
C CYS A 80 -0.23 2.20 -4.95
N VAL A 81 -0.86 1.40 -5.81
CA VAL A 81 -2.10 0.69 -5.47
C VAL A 81 -1.87 -0.35 -4.37
N LYS A 82 -0.75 -1.09 -4.42
CA LYS A 82 -0.38 -2.00 -3.33
C LYS A 82 -0.15 -1.23 -2.02
N ALA A 83 0.60 -0.14 -2.07
CA ALA A 83 0.85 0.71 -0.91
C ALA A 83 -0.46 1.18 -0.27
N LEU A 84 -1.41 1.69 -1.06
CA LEU A 84 -2.74 2.08 -0.60
C LEU A 84 -3.51 0.92 0.03
N SER A 85 -3.57 -0.24 -0.64
CA SER A 85 -4.32 -1.40 -0.13
C SER A 85 -3.78 -1.86 1.22
N ASP A 86 -2.47 -1.96 1.33
CA ASP A 86 -1.81 -2.37 2.57
C ASP A 86 -1.97 -1.30 3.66
N TYR A 87 -1.89 -0.02 3.31
CA TYR A 87 -2.10 1.08 4.24
C TYR A 87 -3.50 1.09 4.86
N TYR A 88 -4.57 0.99 4.06
CA TYR A 88 -5.92 0.98 4.62
C TYR A 88 -6.18 -0.28 5.44
N LYS A 89 -5.63 -1.44 5.04
CA LYS A 89 -5.68 -2.65 5.85
C LYS A 89 -4.90 -2.51 7.15
N ALA A 90 -3.77 -1.80 7.15
CA ALA A 90 -3.02 -1.53 8.37
C ALA A 90 -3.82 -0.63 9.32
N VAL A 91 -4.41 0.45 8.80
CA VAL A 91 -5.20 1.42 9.57
C VAL A 91 -6.51 0.85 10.12
N TRP A 92 -7.23 0.02 9.36
CA TRP A 92 -8.56 -0.46 9.74
C TRP A 92 -8.55 -1.89 10.27
N ASN A 93 -7.69 -2.75 9.74
CA ASN A 93 -7.66 -4.17 10.08
C ASN A 93 -6.51 -4.53 11.02
N GLY A 94 -5.62 -3.58 11.35
CA GLY A 94 -4.44 -3.84 12.17
C GLY A 94 -3.44 -4.79 11.50
N SER A 95 -3.42 -4.81 10.16
CA SER A 95 -2.46 -5.61 9.39
C SER A 95 -1.09 -4.93 9.29
N ASP A 96 -0.05 -5.71 8.99
CA ASP A 96 1.29 -5.15 8.72
C ASP A 96 1.38 -4.62 7.28
N ILE A 97 2.27 -3.64 7.07
CA ILE A 97 2.66 -3.13 5.75
C ILE A 97 4.18 -3.32 5.55
N GLU A 98 4.56 -3.88 4.40
CA GLU A 98 5.97 -4.14 4.06
C GLU A 98 6.60 -2.89 3.38
N MET A 99 7.01 -1.91 4.20
CA MET A 99 7.47 -0.62 3.69
C MET A 99 8.80 -0.67 2.93
N ASP A 100 9.72 -1.60 3.25
CA ASP A 100 11.05 -1.64 2.63
C ASP A 100 11.00 -1.98 1.12
N THR A 101 9.88 -2.56 0.68
CA THR A 101 9.63 -2.80 -0.75
C THR A 101 9.12 -1.57 -1.49
N LEU A 102 8.56 -0.61 -0.77
CA LEU A 102 7.82 0.53 -1.31
C LEU A 102 8.57 1.86 -1.15
N ILE A 103 9.25 2.05 -0.02
CA ILE A 103 9.84 3.32 0.41
C ILE A 103 11.29 3.06 0.87
N GLU A 104 12.24 3.81 0.31
CA GLU A 104 13.64 3.75 0.75
C GLU A 104 13.97 4.74 1.88
N ASN A 105 13.36 5.91 1.88
CA ASN A 105 13.67 6.96 2.85
C ASN A 105 13.14 6.61 4.25
N ASP A 106 14.03 6.57 5.25
CA ASP A 106 13.70 6.18 6.63
C ASP A 106 12.76 7.19 7.33
N HIS A 107 12.86 8.49 7.03
CA HIS A 107 11.94 9.48 7.60
C HIS A 107 10.53 9.32 7.05
N LEU A 108 10.38 9.06 5.75
CA LEU A 108 9.07 8.76 5.16
C LEU A 108 8.50 7.46 5.73
N LYS A 109 9.30 6.40 5.89
CA LYS A 109 8.86 5.16 6.56
C LYS A 109 8.36 5.42 7.99
N GLN A 110 9.14 6.16 8.78
CA GLN A 110 8.75 6.52 10.14
C GLN A 110 7.45 7.32 10.18
N TYR A 111 7.31 8.32 9.30
CA TYR A 111 6.10 9.13 9.19
C TYR A 111 4.89 8.29 8.76
N THR A 112 5.03 7.39 7.77
CA THR A 112 3.97 6.48 7.35
C THR A 112 3.54 5.56 8.50
N GLN A 113 4.49 5.08 9.31
CA GLN A 113 4.18 4.27 10.49
C GLN A 113 3.41 5.05 11.55
N GLN A 114 3.82 6.29 11.84
CA GLN A 114 3.09 7.18 12.76
C GLN A 114 1.67 7.47 12.25
N LYS A 115 1.54 7.77 10.95
CA LYS A 115 0.25 7.98 10.27
C LYS A 115 -0.67 6.77 10.43
N ILE A 116 -0.17 5.55 10.24
CA ILE A 116 -0.94 4.32 10.41
C ILE A 116 -1.37 4.15 11.86
N GLN A 117 -0.41 4.25 12.79
CA GLN A 117 -0.65 4.01 14.21
C GLN A 117 -1.67 4.99 14.79
N SER A 118 -1.53 6.29 14.48
CA SER A 118 -2.45 7.33 14.96
C SER A 118 -3.90 7.05 14.56
N GLN A 119 -4.14 6.69 13.29
CA GLN A 119 -5.49 6.41 12.81
C GLN A 119 -6.03 5.08 13.35
N TYR A 120 -5.18 4.05 13.43
CA TYR A 120 -5.56 2.78 14.06
C TYR A 120 -5.98 2.98 15.52
N ASP A 121 -5.21 3.75 16.30
CA ASP A 121 -5.52 4.04 17.71
C ASP A 121 -6.84 4.79 17.87
N VAL A 122 -7.16 5.72 16.98
CA VAL A 122 -8.47 6.38 16.93
C VAL A 122 -9.57 5.35 16.69
N HIS A 123 -9.42 4.44 15.73
CA HIS A 123 -10.42 3.42 15.43
C HIS A 123 -10.66 2.46 16.60
N ILE A 124 -9.59 1.98 17.26
CA ILE A 124 -9.69 1.14 18.45
C ILE A 124 -10.40 1.88 19.58
N LYS A 125 -10.00 3.13 19.87
CA LYS A 125 -10.58 3.95 20.93
C LYS A 125 -12.08 4.17 20.77
N HIS A 126 -12.57 4.19 19.53
CA HIS A 126 -13.98 4.37 19.19
C HIS A 126 -14.74 3.06 18.92
N ASN A 127 -14.13 1.88 19.17
CA ASN A 127 -14.71 0.55 18.92
C ASN A 127 -15.15 0.35 17.45
N LEU A 128 -14.40 0.89 16.49
CA LEU A 128 -14.65 0.75 15.06
C LEU A 128 -13.95 -0.47 14.45
N THR A 129 -13.67 -1.50 15.25
CA THR A 129 -12.89 -2.70 14.84
C THR A 129 -13.66 -3.70 14.00
N ASP A 130 -14.99 -3.60 13.98
CA ASP A 130 -15.84 -4.59 13.32
C ASP A 130 -16.14 -4.21 11.86
N ASP A 131 -15.80 -2.99 11.46
CA ASP A 131 -15.96 -2.48 10.10
C ASP A 131 -14.63 -2.47 9.36
N LEU A 132 -14.23 -3.65 8.89
CA LEU A 132 -12.93 -3.88 8.28
C LEU A 132 -12.93 -3.50 6.79
N VAL A 133 -11.79 -2.99 6.32
CA VAL A 133 -11.55 -2.76 4.88
C VAL A 133 -11.45 -4.11 4.18
N GLN A 134 -12.25 -4.30 3.13
CA GLN A 134 -12.26 -5.51 2.31
C GLN A 134 -11.34 -5.35 1.10
N ASP A 135 -11.56 -4.28 0.34
CA ASP A 135 -10.78 -3.92 -0.84
C ASP A 135 -10.78 -2.40 -1.07
N ILE A 136 -10.03 -2.00 -2.09
CA ILE A 136 -10.02 -0.65 -2.61
C ILE A 136 -10.26 -0.69 -4.12
N GLU A 137 -10.94 0.33 -4.62
CA GLU A 137 -11.10 0.57 -6.04
C GLU A 137 -10.44 1.90 -6.40
N ILE A 138 -9.65 1.89 -7.47
CA ILE A 138 -9.03 3.11 -7.99
C ILE A 138 -9.92 3.66 -9.09
N GLY A 139 -10.31 4.92 -8.95
CA GLY A 139 -11.08 5.67 -9.94
C GLY A 139 -10.24 6.05 -11.16
N ALA A 140 -10.74 7.02 -11.93
CA ALA A 140 -9.96 7.63 -13.00
C ALA A 140 -8.77 8.37 -12.38
N TRP A 141 -7.56 7.89 -12.66
CA TRP A 141 -6.32 8.41 -12.11
C TRP A 141 -5.53 9.21 -13.13
N GLU A 142 -4.60 10.03 -12.64
CA GLU A 142 -3.70 10.83 -13.45
C GLU A 142 -2.24 10.48 -13.13
N VAL A 143 -1.39 10.49 -14.16
CA VAL A 143 0.06 10.42 -14.01
C VAL A 143 0.74 11.49 -14.85
N GLU A 144 1.72 12.15 -14.26
CA GLU A 144 2.58 13.11 -14.93
C GLU A 144 4.05 12.78 -14.67
N TYR A 145 4.85 12.68 -15.73
CA TYR A 145 6.31 12.74 -15.60
C TYR A 145 6.76 14.19 -15.43
N LYS A 146 7.57 14.44 -14.41
CA LYS A 146 8.18 15.74 -14.14
C LYS A 146 9.69 15.60 -14.13
N ASP A 147 10.34 16.35 -15.03
CA ASP A 147 11.78 16.35 -15.15
C ASP A 147 12.43 17.19 -14.04
N ASP A 148 13.57 16.73 -13.52
CA ASP A 148 14.38 17.46 -12.56
C ASP A 148 15.86 17.08 -12.65
N VAL A 149 16.69 17.67 -11.79
CA VAL A 149 18.15 17.45 -11.77
C VAL A 149 18.57 16.02 -11.44
N ASN A 150 17.65 15.20 -10.91
CA ASN A 150 17.88 13.85 -10.40
C ASN A 150 17.18 12.78 -11.27
N GLY A 151 16.90 13.08 -12.54
CA GLY A 151 16.29 12.12 -13.47
C GLY A 151 14.76 12.07 -13.43
N GLY A 152 14.14 13.08 -12.81
CA GLY A 152 12.70 13.28 -12.76
C GLY A 152 11.97 12.37 -11.77
N TYR A 153 10.66 12.53 -11.72
CA TYR A 153 9.73 11.75 -10.90
C TYR A 153 8.37 11.60 -11.58
N LEU A 154 7.63 10.57 -11.20
CA LEU A 154 6.22 10.40 -11.54
C LEU A 154 5.37 11.00 -10.43
N TYR A 155 4.44 11.87 -10.78
CA TYR A 155 3.37 12.31 -9.91
C TYR A 155 2.11 11.53 -10.26
N PHE A 156 1.54 10.84 -9.27
CA PHE A 156 0.25 10.16 -9.39
C PHE A 156 -0.81 10.88 -8.58
N ASN A 157 -2.00 11.03 -9.15
CA ASN A 157 -3.21 11.41 -8.45
C ASN A 157 -4.22 10.26 -8.55
N LEU A 158 -4.48 9.60 -7.40
CA LEU A 158 -5.30 8.40 -7.32
C LEU A 158 -6.55 8.70 -6.47
N PRO A 159 -7.71 8.92 -7.10
CA PRO A 159 -8.99 8.81 -6.42
C PRO A 159 -9.22 7.36 -6.01
N VAL A 160 -9.45 7.11 -4.72
CA VAL A 160 -9.62 5.78 -4.13
C VAL A 160 -11.01 5.71 -3.52
N GLN A 161 -11.73 4.63 -3.79
CA GLN A 161 -12.90 4.20 -3.05
C GLN A 161 -12.49 3.07 -2.12
N ILE A 162 -12.64 3.27 -0.81
CA ILE A 162 -12.35 2.30 0.24
C ILE A 162 -13.65 1.59 0.58
N ASN A 163 -13.72 0.30 0.29
CA ASN A 163 -14.90 -0.50 0.59
C ASN A 163 -14.68 -1.25 1.91
N MET A 164 -15.64 -1.05 2.80
CA MET A 164 -15.61 -1.61 4.14
C MET A 164 -16.65 -2.71 4.28
N THR A 165 -16.70 -3.35 5.43
CA THR A 165 -17.68 -4.40 5.71
C THR A 165 -19.10 -3.83 5.70
N VAL A 166 -19.24 -2.57 6.15
CA VAL A 166 -20.47 -1.79 6.14
C VAL A 166 -20.23 -0.43 5.50
N GLY A 167 -20.50 -0.34 4.20
CA GLY A 167 -20.40 0.91 3.45
C GLY A 167 -18.99 1.17 2.92
N GLY A 168 -18.60 2.43 2.89
CA GLY A 168 -17.32 2.86 2.36
C GLY A 168 -17.23 4.37 2.19
N TYR A 169 -16.04 4.86 1.90
CA TYR A 169 -15.78 6.27 1.65
C TYR A 169 -14.73 6.44 0.55
N GLY A 170 -14.65 7.63 -0.01
CA GLY A 170 -13.72 7.94 -1.07
C GLY A 170 -12.82 9.10 -0.68
N GLU A 171 -11.56 9.03 -1.09
CA GLU A 171 -10.58 10.11 -0.94
C GLU A 171 -9.59 10.12 -2.10
N VAL A 172 -8.83 11.20 -2.21
CA VAL A 172 -7.76 11.32 -3.20
C VAL A 172 -6.43 11.22 -2.48
N THR A 173 -5.57 10.35 -3.00
CA THR A 173 -4.19 10.22 -2.57
C THR A 173 -3.24 10.54 -3.72
N GLU A 174 -2.20 11.30 -3.40
CA GLU A 174 -1.14 11.68 -4.32
C GLU A 174 0.16 10.95 -3.94
N PHE A 175 0.92 10.53 -4.95
CA PHE A 175 2.25 9.92 -4.77
C PHE A 175 3.29 10.59 -5.67
N LEU A 176 4.51 10.71 -5.14
CA LEU A 176 5.72 10.92 -5.95
C LEU A 176 6.51 9.61 -6.00
N VAL A 177 6.91 9.18 -7.20
CA VAL A 177 7.70 7.96 -7.42
C VAL A 177 8.97 8.29 -8.20
N ARG A 178 10.10 7.74 -7.77
CA ARG A 178 11.40 7.83 -8.46
C ARG A 178 11.94 6.46 -8.81
N ASN A 179 12.83 6.44 -9.80
CA ASN A 179 13.79 5.36 -10.00
C ASN A 179 15.06 5.66 -9.19
N VAL A 180 15.37 4.80 -8.22
CA VAL A 180 16.61 4.83 -7.45
C VAL A 180 17.37 3.55 -7.74
N ASN A 181 18.48 3.66 -8.47
CA ASN A 181 19.36 2.53 -8.81
C ASN A 181 18.64 1.34 -9.47
N GLY A 182 17.66 1.60 -10.34
CA GLY A 182 16.87 0.58 -11.02
C GLY A 182 15.64 0.10 -10.25
N LYS A 183 15.39 0.61 -9.04
CA LYS A 183 14.19 0.32 -8.25
C LYS A 183 13.23 1.52 -8.26
N LEU A 184 11.96 1.27 -8.53
CA LEU A 184 10.90 2.25 -8.34
C LEU A 184 10.54 2.31 -6.87
N VAL A 185 10.52 3.53 -6.32
CA VAL A 185 10.24 3.78 -4.90
C VAL A 185 9.36 5.00 -4.73
N ILE A 186 8.48 4.94 -3.73
CA ILE A 186 7.68 6.08 -3.29
C ILE A 186 8.60 7.02 -2.52
N VAL A 187 8.64 8.28 -2.95
CA VAL A 187 9.47 9.33 -2.35
C VAL A 187 8.65 10.45 -1.73
N ASP A 188 7.34 10.51 -1.97
CA ASP A 188 6.39 11.26 -1.14
C ASP A 188 4.98 10.66 -1.29
N TRP A 189 4.16 10.80 -0.25
CA TRP A 189 2.78 10.32 -0.18
C TRP A 189 1.96 11.31 0.63
N TYR A 190 0.89 11.84 0.02
CA TYR A 190 -0.05 12.74 0.67
C TYR A 190 -1.52 12.38 0.38
N THR A 191 -2.34 12.34 1.42
CA THR A 191 -3.80 12.20 1.33
C THR A 191 -4.46 13.51 1.72
N GLY A 192 -5.31 14.08 0.85
CA GLY A 192 -5.84 15.44 1.03
C GLY A 192 -7.16 15.54 1.80
N ALA A 193 -7.73 14.43 2.26
CA ALA A 193 -9.02 14.44 2.99
C ALA A 193 -8.89 15.22 4.30
N LYS A 194 -9.93 15.98 4.67
CA LYS A 194 -9.88 16.93 5.81
C LYS A 194 -9.58 16.28 7.16
N ASP A 195 -10.01 15.05 7.31
CA ASP A 195 -9.85 14.18 8.46
C ASP A 195 -8.65 13.22 8.34
N SER A 196 -7.92 13.28 7.22
CA SER A 196 -6.68 12.53 7.08
C SER A 196 -5.59 13.09 7.99
N TYR A 197 -4.71 12.18 8.41
CA TYR A 197 -3.50 12.52 9.16
C TYR A 197 -2.63 13.57 8.45
N ASP A 198 -2.46 13.43 7.13
CA ASP A 198 -1.64 14.34 6.34
C ASP A 198 -2.20 15.76 6.32
N PHE A 199 -3.52 15.92 6.21
CA PHE A 199 -4.16 17.23 6.30
C PHE A 199 -3.92 17.88 7.65
N MET A 200 -3.98 17.12 8.75
CA MET A 200 -3.78 17.65 10.10
C MET A 200 -2.32 18.01 10.38
N VAL A 201 -1.37 17.18 9.94
CA VAL A 201 0.05 17.30 10.29
C VAL A 201 0.83 18.11 9.26
N ARG A 202 0.61 17.87 7.96
CA ARG A 202 1.30 18.57 6.86
C ARG A 202 0.53 19.81 6.37
N GLY A 203 -0.76 19.90 6.69
CA GLY A 203 -1.62 21.05 6.41
C GLY A 203 -2.50 20.87 5.17
N ALA A 204 -3.54 21.70 5.10
CA ALA A 204 -4.55 21.68 4.05
C ALA A 204 -4.01 22.06 2.66
N ASN A 205 -4.52 21.40 1.61
CA ASN A 205 -4.26 21.71 0.20
C ASN A 205 -2.77 21.76 -0.17
N LEU A 206 -1.94 20.92 0.47
CA LEU A 206 -0.57 20.76 0.06
C LEU A 206 -0.53 20.15 -1.35
N THR A 207 0.29 20.71 -2.23
CA THR A 207 0.64 20.05 -3.50
C THR A 207 2.01 19.41 -3.31
N ILE A 208 2.10 18.09 -3.46
CA ILE A 208 3.39 17.40 -3.41
C ILE A 208 4.12 17.58 -4.74
N ASN A 209 5.31 18.19 -4.68
CA ASN A 209 6.14 18.46 -5.86
C ASN A 209 7.64 18.45 -5.56
N ASN A 210 8.01 18.12 -4.32
CA ASN A 210 9.39 18.02 -3.88
C ASN A 210 9.68 16.57 -3.48
N PRO A 211 10.19 15.73 -4.40
CA PRO A 211 10.50 14.33 -4.10
C PRO A 211 11.63 14.17 -3.07
N ASP A 212 12.36 15.23 -2.74
CA ASP A 212 13.47 15.22 -1.78
C ASP A 212 13.06 15.83 -0.42
N ILE A 213 11.76 16.10 -0.19
CA ILE A 213 11.26 16.78 1.02
C ILE A 213 11.66 16.05 2.31
N TRP A 214 11.67 14.72 2.30
CA TRP A 214 12.03 13.89 3.46
C TRP A 214 13.52 13.87 3.78
N ASN A 215 14.37 14.44 2.91
CA ASN A 215 15.79 14.63 3.19
C ASN A 215 16.06 15.96 3.92
N ASP A 216 15.09 16.87 4.00
CA ASP A 216 15.20 18.11 4.78
C ASP A 216 14.98 17.82 6.27
N SER A 217 16.08 17.65 7.00
CA SER A 217 16.04 17.32 8.43
C SER A 217 15.33 18.37 9.29
N GLU A 218 15.34 19.65 8.89
CA GLU A 218 14.67 20.70 9.68
C GLU A 218 13.16 20.67 9.44
N TRP A 219 12.73 20.40 8.20
CA TRP A 219 11.32 20.17 7.90
C TRP A 219 10.79 18.90 8.59
N VAL A 220 11.55 17.80 8.57
CA VAL A 220 11.18 16.54 9.25
C VAL A 220 11.03 16.76 10.77
N LYS A 221 12.02 17.39 11.43
CA LYS A 221 11.92 17.71 12.87
C LYS A 221 10.70 18.56 13.20
N LYS A 222 10.35 19.50 12.32
CA LYS A 222 9.17 20.34 12.50
C LYS A 222 7.88 19.51 12.44
N LEU A 223 7.81 18.53 11.54
CA LEU A 223 6.68 17.60 11.50
C LEU A 223 6.61 16.74 12.76
N ASP A 224 7.73 16.17 13.21
CA ASP A 224 7.78 15.34 14.42
C ASP A 224 7.19 16.09 15.62
N HIS A 225 7.56 17.36 15.79
CA HIS A 225 6.98 18.20 16.85
C HIS A 225 5.48 18.44 16.73
N MET A 226 4.91 18.48 15.51
CA MET A 226 3.46 18.59 15.34
C MET A 226 2.75 17.28 15.69
N THR A 227 3.39 16.15 15.47
CA THR A 227 2.81 14.83 15.78
C THR A 227 2.71 14.55 17.29
N ASP A 228 3.62 15.12 18.10
CA ASP A 228 3.59 15.02 19.57
C ASP A 228 2.38 15.75 20.21
N GLU A 229 1.67 16.61 19.47
CA GLU A 229 0.54 17.39 19.97
C GLU A 229 -0.83 16.68 19.84
N PHE A 230 -0.87 15.50 19.20
CA PHE A 230 -2.09 14.71 18.93
C PHE A 230 -2.11 13.38 19.69
#